data_AF-T1B783-F1
#
_entry.id   AF-T1B783-F1
#
_cell.length_a   1.000
_cell.length_b   1.000
_cell.length_c   1.000
_cell.angle_alpha   90.00
_cell.angle_beta   90.00
_cell.angle_gamma   90.00
#
_symmetry.space_group_name_H-M   'P 1'
#
loop_
_entity.id
_entity.type
_entity.pdbx_description
1 polymer ?
#
loop_
_entity_poly.entity_id
_entity_poly.type
_entity_poly.pdbx_seq_one_letter_code
_entity_poly.pdbx_strand_id
1 'polypeptide(L)'
;MAEYTQPGRLHMGYSFELLTEEFSARHVRETVSTLEASLRAGWPCWAISNHDVARVATRWGGANPSSAQIAQMSALALCLRGSICVYQGEELGLPEAEVPFEALRDPYGIAFWPNFKGRDGCRTPMPGTTATRPASPTA
;
A
#
# COMPACT_ATOMS: atom_id res chain seq x y z
N MET A 1 -3.75 6.50 16.91
CA MET A 1 -4.71 5.39 16.68
C MET A 1 -5.43 4.97 17.95
N ALA A 2 -4.74 4.49 18.99
CA ALA A 2 -5.35 3.95 20.21
C ALA A 2 -6.34 4.90 20.93
N GLU A 3 -6.05 6.20 20.95
CA GLU A 3 -6.97 7.19 21.52
C GLU A 3 -8.28 7.31 20.73
N TYR A 4 -8.23 7.18 19.41
CA TYR A 4 -9.39 7.36 18.52
C TYR A 4 -10.27 6.12 18.45
N THR A 5 -9.79 4.97 18.93
CA THR A 5 -10.49 3.68 18.91
C THR A 5 -10.94 3.20 20.28
N GLN A 6 -11.07 4.13 21.24
CA GLN A 6 -11.66 3.85 22.55
C GLN A 6 -13.19 3.62 22.46
N PRO A 7 -13.81 3.00 23.48
CA PRO A 7 -15.26 2.79 23.50
C PRO A 7 -16.02 4.10 23.26
N GLY A 8 -17.01 4.06 22.37
CA GLY A 8 -17.78 5.25 21.96
C GLY A 8 -17.10 6.14 20.92
N ARG A 9 -15.96 5.72 20.35
CA ARG A 9 -15.29 6.40 19.23
C ARG A 9 -15.26 5.50 17.98
N LEU A 10 -14.23 5.62 17.13
CA LEU A 10 -14.13 4.81 15.91
C LEU A 10 -13.92 3.32 16.24
N HIS A 11 -14.47 2.43 15.42
CA HIS A 11 -14.30 0.99 15.59
C HIS A 11 -12.84 0.53 15.41
N MET A 12 -12.17 1.12 14.41
CA MET A 12 -10.79 0.79 14.02
C MET A 12 -10.19 1.97 13.25
N GLY A 13 -8.87 1.95 13.08
CA GLY A 13 -8.13 2.86 12.20
C GLY A 13 -6.84 2.20 11.73
N TYR A 14 -6.33 2.62 10.57
CA TYR A 14 -5.01 2.24 10.10
C TYR A 14 -4.10 3.47 10.02
N SER A 15 -2.80 3.26 9.87
CA SER A 15 -1.80 4.34 9.81
C SER A 15 -0.68 3.99 8.83
N PHE A 16 0.29 4.88 8.67
CA PHE A 16 1.38 4.73 7.72
C PHE A 16 2.55 3.86 8.19
N GLU A 17 2.52 3.33 9.42
CA GLU A 17 3.65 2.57 10.01
C GLU A 17 4.10 1.37 9.15
N LEU A 18 3.17 0.72 8.43
CA LEU A 18 3.45 -0.37 7.48
C LEU A 18 3.30 0.05 6.00
N LEU A 19 3.19 1.36 5.74
CA LEU A 19 3.09 1.94 4.39
C LEU A 19 4.37 2.71 3.99
N THR A 20 5.44 2.62 4.79
CA THR A 20 6.75 3.22 4.49
C THR A 20 7.66 2.25 3.73
N GLU A 21 8.85 2.73 3.36
CA GLU A 21 9.93 1.94 2.77
C GLU A 21 10.57 0.97 3.77
N GLU A 22 10.42 1.21 5.07
CA GLU A 22 11.07 0.38 6.10
C GLU A 22 10.40 -0.99 6.18
N PHE A 23 11.18 -2.03 5.88
CA PHE A 23 10.72 -3.42 5.95
C PHE A 23 11.80 -4.33 6.51
N SER A 24 11.53 -4.84 7.71
CA SER A 24 12.30 -5.92 8.32
C SER A 24 11.44 -6.65 9.35
N ALA A 25 11.81 -7.90 9.68
CA ALA A 25 11.15 -8.62 10.77
C ALA A 25 11.22 -7.88 12.11
N ARG A 26 12.26 -7.05 12.32
CA ARG A 26 12.37 -6.18 13.49
C ARG A 26 11.33 -5.07 13.45
N HIS A 27 11.28 -4.31 12.36
CA HIS A 27 10.35 -3.20 12.16
C HIS A 27 8.90 -3.62 12.34
N VAL A 28 8.49 -4.72 11.69
CA VAL A 28 7.11 -5.23 11.79
C VAL A 28 6.78 -5.63 13.23
N ARG A 29 7.69 -6.35 13.90
CA ARG A 29 7.48 -6.76 15.30
C ARG A 29 7.34 -5.54 16.21
N GLU A 30 8.23 -4.56 16.09
CA GLU A 30 8.23 -3.37 16.94
C GLU A 30 6.99 -2.50 16.71
N THR A 31 6.60 -2.30 15.44
CA THR A 31 5.38 -1.59 15.05
C THR A 31 4.13 -2.24 15.66
N VAL A 32 3.97 -3.56 15.47
CA VAL A 32 2.82 -4.30 15.96
C VAL A 32 2.79 -4.34 17.48
N SER A 33 3.92 -4.65 18.13
CA SER A 33 4.01 -4.68 19.60
C SER A 33 3.73 -3.32 20.22
N THR A 34 4.18 -2.22 19.59
CA THR A 34 3.92 -0.87 20.08
C THR A 34 2.43 -0.54 20.00
N LEU A 35 1.77 -0.86 18.88
CA LEU A 35 0.34 -0.64 18.75
C LEU A 35 -0.44 -1.49 19.76
N GLU A 36 -0.15 -2.78 19.86
CA GLU A 36 -0.81 -3.70 20.81
C GLU A 36 -0.63 -3.25 22.27
N ALA A 37 0.56 -2.77 22.65
CA ALA A 37 0.79 -2.24 24.00
C ALA A 37 0.01 -0.95 24.29
N SER A 38 -0.29 -0.15 23.26
CA SER A 38 -1.05 1.11 23.41
C SER A 38 -2.57 0.92 23.29
N LEU A 39 -3.01 -0.12 22.58
CA LEU A 39 -4.41 -0.43 22.37
C LEU A 39 -5.04 -0.95 23.67
N ARG A 40 -6.16 -0.34 24.05
CA ARG A 40 -6.99 -0.80 25.17
C ARG A 40 -8.11 -1.70 24.66
N ALA A 41 -9.23 -1.09 24.26
CA ALA A 41 -10.40 -1.81 23.76
C ALA A 41 -10.59 -1.73 22.22
N GLY A 42 -9.71 -1.00 21.52
CA GLY A 42 -9.82 -0.80 20.07
C GLY A 42 -9.44 -2.03 19.26
N TRP A 43 -9.90 -2.07 18.00
CA TRP A 43 -9.51 -3.10 17.03
C TRP A 43 -8.49 -2.56 16.02
N PRO A 44 -7.30 -3.19 15.87
CA PRO A 44 -6.32 -2.75 14.87
C PRO A 44 -6.84 -2.91 13.44
N CYS A 45 -6.38 -2.06 12.53
CA CYS A 45 -6.51 -2.26 11.10
C CYS A 45 -5.15 -2.01 10.43
N TRP A 46 -4.72 -2.94 9.58
CA TRP A 46 -3.43 -2.90 8.89
C TRP A 46 -3.62 -2.68 7.39
N ALA A 47 -2.63 -2.06 6.76
CA ALA A 47 -2.53 -1.91 5.32
C ALA A 47 -1.05 -1.94 4.93
N ILE A 48 -0.72 -2.63 3.85
CA ILE A 48 0.63 -2.61 3.27
C ILE A 48 0.66 -1.97 1.88
N SER A 49 -0.50 -1.75 1.26
CA SER A 49 -0.64 -0.86 0.10
C SER A 49 -1.91 -0.03 0.25
N ASN A 50 -1.93 1.11 -0.43
CA ASN A 50 -3.13 1.89 -0.69
C ASN A 50 -2.88 2.78 -1.93
N HIS A 51 -3.77 3.74 -2.15
CA HIS A 51 -3.70 4.69 -3.26
C HIS A 51 -2.75 5.88 -3.02
N ASP A 52 -2.03 5.93 -1.89
CA ASP A 52 -1.16 7.04 -1.52
C ASP A 52 0.33 6.67 -1.45
N VAL A 53 0.66 5.38 -1.48
CA VAL A 53 2.05 4.91 -1.41
C VAL A 53 2.36 3.98 -2.57
N ALA A 54 3.64 3.86 -2.91
CA ALA A 54 4.09 2.89 -3.90
C ALA A 54 3.66 1.47 -3.52
N ARG A 55 3.25 0.66 -4.48
CA ARG A 55 2.76 -0.72 -4.27
C ARG A 55 3.78 -1.55 -3.51
N VAL A 56 3.32 -2.36 -2.56
CA VAL A 56 4.19 -3.14 -1.66
C VAL A 56 5.16 -4.07 -2.41
N ALA A 57 4.73 -4.62 -3.55
CA ALA A 57 5.56 -5.48 -4.38
C ALA A 57 6.88 -4.79 -4.75
N THR A 58 6.85 -3.52 -5.13
CA THR A 58 8.05 -2.74 -5.42
C THR A 58 8.65 -2.11 -4.17
N ARG A 59 7.83 -1.51 -3.31
CA ARG A 59 8.28 -0.75 -2.13
C ARG A 59 9.10 -1.59 -1.15
N TRP A 60 8.71 -2.86 -0.94
CA TRP A 60 9.41 -3.79 -0.05
C TRP A 60 10.19 -4.86 -0.82
N GLY A 61 9.67 -5.29 -1.97
CA GLY A 61 10.26 -6.36 -2.77
C GLY A 61 11.35 -5.91 -3.76
N GLY A 62 11.52 -4.61 -3.95
CA GLY A 62 12.53 -4.03 -4.84
C GLY A 62 12.15 -4.13 -6.33
N ALA A 63 13.16 -4.14 -7.20
CA ALA A 63 12.96 -4.07 -8.65
C ALA A 63 12.28 -5.32 -9.24
N ASN A 64 12.58 -6.51 -8.73
CA ASN A 64 12.11 -7.79 -9.28
C ASN A 64 11.76 -8.80 -8.17
N PRO A 65 10.70 -8.55 -7.39
CA PRO A 65 10.25 -9.50 -6.38
C PRO A 65 9.77 -10.80 -7.01
N SER A 66 10.15 -11.94 -6.43
CA SER A 66 9.55 -13.23 -6.79
C SER A 66 8.10 -13.30 -6.32
N SER A 67 7.28 -14.12 -6.99
CA SER A 67 5.90 -14.41 -6.57
C SER A 67 5.84 -14.94 -5.13
N ALA A 68 6.84 -15.73 -4.71
CA ALA A 68 6.94 -16.22 -3.35
C ALA A 68 7.14 -15.10 -2.32
N GLN A 69 7.98 -14.11 -2.62
CA GLN A 69 8.16 -12.93 -1.74
C GLN A 69 6.88 -12.11 -1.65
N ILE A 70 6.19 -11.87 -2.77
CA ILE A 70 4.91 -11.15 -2.79
C ILE A 70 3.88 -11.88 -1.92
N ALA A 71 3.69 -13.18 -2.16
CA ALA A 71 2.77 -14.00 -1.39
C ALA A 71 3.12 -14.00 0.11
N GLN A 72 4.41 -14.04 0.45
CA GLN A 72 4.86 -13.97 1.84
C GLN A 72 4.53 -12.63 2.51
N MET A 73 4.69 -11.50 1.80
CA MET A 73 4.33 -10.17 2.33
C MET A 73 2.83 -10.04 2.58
N SER A 74 2.01 -10.51 1.64
CA SER A 74 0.55 -10.54 1.81
C SER A 74 0.13 -11.48 2.95
N ALA A 75 0.71 -12.69 3.02
CA ALA A 75 0.44 -13.64 4.09
C ALA A 75 0.82 -13.07 5.46
N LEU A 76 1.96 -12.39 5.57
CA LEU A 76 2.37 -11.70 6.79
C LEU A 76 1.29 -10.72 7.26
N ALA A 77 0.83 -9.83 6.37
CA ALA A 77 -0.17 -8.84 6.71
C ALA A 77 -1.52 -9.47 7.09
N LEU A 78 -1.95 -10.52 6.36
CA LEU A 78 -3.18 -11.26 6.63
C LEU A 78 -3.15 -12.05 7.95
N CYS A 79 -1.95 -12.41 8.43
CA CYS A 79 -1.78 -13.12 9.69
C CYS A 79 -1.60 -12.20 10.92
N LEU A 80 -1.55 -10.88 10.74
CA LEU A 80 -1.52 -9.95 11.87
C LEU A 80 -2.90 -9.90 12.55
N ARG A 81 -2.91 -9.71 13.88
CA ARG A 81 -4.15 -9.44 14.61
C ARG A 81 -4.71 -8.09 14.15
N GLY A 82 -5.95 -8.11 13.66
CA GLY A 82 -6.67 -6.92 13.23
C GLY A 82 -7.46 -7.17 11.95
N SER A 83 -8.16 -6.13 11.50
CA SER A 83 -8.70 -6.08 10.15
C SER A 83 -7.59 -5.74 9.16
N ILE A 84 -7.80 -6.06 7.88
CA ILE A 84 -6.83 -5.82 6.82
C ILE A 84 -7.48 -5.02 5.69
N CYS A 85 -6.78 -4.00 5.22
CA CYS A 85 -7.07 -3.34 3.95
C CYS A 85 -6.17 -3.95 2.87
N VAL A 86 -6.79 -4.56 1.86
CA VAL A 86 -6.11 -5.06 0.66
C VAL A 86 -6.39 -4.10 -0.49
N TYR A 87 -5.34 -3.61 -1.14
CA TYR A 87 -5.46 -2.67 -2.25
C TYR A 87 -5.63 -3.39 -3.60
N GLN A 88 -6.38 -2.81 -4.53
CA GLN A 88 -6.61 -3.40 -5.84
C GLN A 88 -5.29 -3.70 -6.59
N GLY A 89 -5.14 -4.95 -7.04
CA GLY A 89 -3.93 -5.44 -7.69
C GLY A 89 -2.85 -5.94 -6.73
N GLU A 90 -3.02 -5.78 -5.41
CA GLU A 90 -2.14 -6.42 -4.43
C GLU A 90 -2.29 -7.95 -4.50
N GLU A 91 -3.51 -8.44 -4.72
CA GLU A 91 -3.83 -9.85 -4.93
C GLU A 91 -3.21 -10.44 -6.19
N LEU A 92 -2.87 -9.59 -7.17
CA LEU A 92 -2.19 -9.97 -8.40
C LEU A 92 -0.67 -9.77 -8.31
N GLY A 93 -0.18 -9.21 -7.20
CA GLY A 93 1.24 -8.87 -7.04
C GLY A 93 1.72 -7.76 -7.99
N LEU A 94 0.86 -6.80 -8.34
CA LEU A 94 1.25 -5.74 -9.29
C LEU A 94 2.40 -4.88 -8.73
N PRO A 95 3.47 -4.66 -9.52
CA PRO A 95 4.53 -3.72 -9.16
C PRO A 95 4.06 -2.27 -9.33
N GLU A 96 4.80 -1.34 -8.74
CA GLU A 96 4.64 0.09 -8.99
C GLU A 96 4.87 0.40 -10.47
N ALA A 97 3.94 1.13 -11.09
CA ALA A 97 4.08 1.52 -12.48
C ALA A 97 4.99 2.74 -12.63
N GLU A 98 5.79 2.77 -13.69
CA GLU A 98 6.52 3.96 -14.10
C GLU A 98 5.58 4.87 -14.91
N VAL A 99 5.27 6.05 -14.36
CA VAL A 99 4.46 7.07 -15.03
C VAL A 99 5.40 8.20 -15.50
N PRO A 100 5.49 8.46 -16.82
CA PRO A 100 6.32 9.54 -17.33
C PRO A 100 5.70 10.90 -16.98
N PHE A 101 6.52 11.95 -16.95
CA PHE A 101 6.13 13.29 -16.47
C PHE A 101 4.89 13.83 -17.19
N GLU A 102 4.85 13.69 -18.52
CA GLU A 102 3.76 14.12 -19.38
C GLU A 102 2.41 13.41 -19.12
N ALA A 103 2.45 12.25 -18.44
CA ALA A 103 1.27 11.48 -18.09
C ALA A 103 0.84 11.69 -16.63
N LEU A 104 1.58 12.46 -15.83
CA LEU A 104 1.23 12.74 -14.44
C LEU A 104 -0.12 13.44 -14.33
N ARG A 105 -0.91 12.98 -13.35
CA ARG A 105 -2.22 13.52 -12.98
C ARG A 105 -2.26 13.97 -11.52
N ASP A 106 -1.43 13.39 -10.66
CA ASP A 106 -1.36 13.75 -9.26
C ASP A 106 -0.70 15.14 -9.08
N PRO A 107 -1.44 16.16 -8.58
CA PRO A 107 -0.86 17.47 -8.33
C PRO A 107 0.32 17.42 -7.35
N TYR A 108 0.35 16.43 -6.46
CA TYR A 108 1.47 16.26 -5.53
C TYR A 108 2.74 15.82 -6.27
N GLY A 109 2.64 14.93 -7.27
CA GLY A 109 3.76 14.55 -8.12
C GLY A 109 4.23 15.69 -9.03
N ILE A 110 3.29 16.44 -9.60
CA ILE A 110 3.62 17.60 -10.46
C ILE A 110 4.39 18.67 -9.68
N ALA A 111 3.99 18.95 -8.43
CA ALA A 111 4.60 20.00 -7.61
C ALA A 111 6.03 19.68 -7.14
N PHE A 112 6.37 18.41 -6.91
CA PHE A 112 7.65 18.00 -6.31
C PHE A 112 8.55 17.18 -7.26
N TRP A 113 8.23 17.17 -8.55
CA TRP A 113 9.04 16.52 -9.56
C TRP A 113 10.45 17.15 -9.64
N PRO A 114 11.53 16.35 -9.83
CA PRO A 114 11.56 14.89 -9.95
C PRO A 114 11.77 14.14 -8.63
N ASN A 115 11.96 14.85 -7.52
CA ASN A 115 12.36 14.25 -6.23
C ASN A 115 11.26 13.39 -5.62
N PHE A 116 10.01 13.76 -5.84
CA PHE A 116 8.85 12.96 -5.49
C PHE A 116 7.90 12.89 -6.69
N LYS A 117 7.67 11.68 -7.20
CA LYS A 117 6.91 11.44 -8.45
C LYS A 117 5.38 11.39 -8.25
N GLY A 118 4.90 11.59 -7.03
CA GLY A 118 3.47 11.51 -6.74
C GLY A 118 2.99 10.08 -6.55
N ARG A 119 1.68 9.91 -6.67
CA ARG A 119 0.95 8.67 -6.35
C ARG A 119 0.37 7.99 -7.58
N ASP A 120 0.66 8.49 -8.78
CA ASP A 120 0.09 7.94 -10.02
C ASP A 120 0.55 6.50 -10.31
N GLY A 121 1.76 6.13 -9.87
CA GLY A 121 2.32 4.78 -10.08
C GLY A 121 1.48 3.66 -9.47
N CYS A 122 0.85 3.89 -8.32
CA CYS A 122 -0.05 2.94 -7.69
C CYS A 122 -1.51 3.05 -8.17
N ARG A 123 -1.84 4.03 -9.02
CA ARG A 123 -3.21 4.35 -9.49
C ARG A 123 -3.46 4.00 -10.95
N THR A 124 -2.50 3.35 -11.60
CA THR A 124 -2.71 2.87 -12.97
C THR A 124 -3.90 1.91 -13.06
N PRO A 125 -4.63 1.89 -14.20
CA PRO A 125 -5.81 1.04 -14.35
C PRO A 125 -5.52 -0.44 -14.04
N MET A 126 -6.49 -1.13 -13.44
CA MET A 126 -6.40 -2.58 -13.26
C MET A 126 -6.21 -3.27 -14.61
N PRO A 127 -5.27 -4.22 -14.72
CA PRO A 127 -5.13 -5.00 -15.93
C PRO A 127 -6.40 -5.85 -16.12
N GLY A 128 -7.11 -5.61 -17.21
CA GLY A 128 -8.22 -6.46 -17.64
C GLY A 128 -7.73 -7.79 -18.20
N THR A 129 -8.55 -8.47 -19.00
CA THR A 129 -8.09 -9.59 -19.80
C THR A 129 -7.01 -9.14 -20.79
N THR A 130 -6.15 -10.06 -21.23
CA THR A 130 -5.02 -9.80 -22.16
C THR A 130 -5.42 -9.33 -23.57
N ALA A 131 -6.67 -8.94 -23.78
CA ALA A 131 -7.12 -8.30 -24.99
C ALA A 131 -6.53 -6.88 -25.07
N THR A 132 -5.61 -6.68 -26.01
CA THR A 132 -5.09 -5.39 -26.40
C THR A 132 -6.25 -4.41 -26.59
N ARG A 133 -6.37 -3.40 -25.72
CA ARG A 133 -7.35 -2.34 -25.91
C ARG A 133 -6.98 -1.64 -27.22
N PRO A 134 -7.83 -1.62 -28.26
CA PRO A 134 -7.56 -0.82 -29.44
C PRO A 134 -7.38 0.63 -28.98
N ALA A 135 -6.36 1.30 -29.51
CA ALA A 135 -6.11 2.70 -29.21
C ALA A 135 -7.41 3.48 -29.45
N SER A 136 -7.94 4.13 -28.40
CA SER A 136 -9.08 5.01 -28.56
C SER A 136 -8.68 6.12 -29.54
N PRO A 137 -9.45 6.36 -30.62
CA PRO A 137 -9.20 7.50 -31.47
C PRO A 137 -9.43 8.76 -30.65
N THR A 138 -8.44 9.63 -30.65
CA THR A 138 -8.47 10.98 -30.09
C THR A 138 -9.74 11.71 -30.49
N ALA A 139 -10.44 12.29 -29.51
CA ALA A 139 -11.44 13.34 -29.72
C ALA A 139 -10.80 14.71 -29.46
#